data_AF-A0A838S5A8-F1
#
_entry.id   AF-A0A838S5A8-F1
#
_cell.length_a   1.000
_cell.length_b   1.000
_cell.length_c   1.000
_cell.angle_alpha   90.00
_cell.angle_beta   90.00
_cell.angle_gamma   90.00
#
_symmetry.space_group_name_H-M   'P 1'
#
loop_
_entity.id
_entity.type
_entity.pdbx_description
1 polymer ?
#
loop_
_entity_poly.entity_id
_entity_poly.type
_entity_poly.pdbx_seq_one_letter_code
_entity_poly.pdbx_strand_id
1 'polypeptide(L)' 'MAIDHVLAVVPVADIETARGWYERLLGREADNRPMDSLAEWRVTDTGWVQVHHDADRAGTGLLNFAVDDLTAHLDGLQA' A
#
# COMPACT_ATOMS: atom_id res chain seq x y z
N MET A 1 14.34 -14.73 -19.14
CA MET A 1 14.41 -13.73 -18.05
C MET A 1 13.14 -13.87 -17.25
N ALA A 2 13.24 -14.21 -15.96
CA ALA A 2 12.09 -14.32 -15.06
C ALA A 2 11.86 -12.98 -14.34
N ILE A 3 10.61 -12.69 -13.98
CA ILE A 3 10.26 -11.55 -13.13
C ILE A 3 10.15 -12.11 -11.70
N ASP A 4 11.03 -11.70 -10.81
CA ASP A 4 11.07 -12.20 -9.43
C ASP A 4 10.13 -11.44 -8.49
N HIS A 5 9.90 -10.14 -8.76
CA HIS A 5 9.11 -9.25 -7.91
C HIS A 5 8.22 -8.33 -8.75
N VAL A 6 7.08 -7.93 -8.18
CA VAL A 6 6.17 -6.95 -8.75
C VAL A 6 5.86 -5.85 -7.75
N LEU A 7 5.82 -4.61 -8.22
CA LEU A 7 5.50 -3.44 -7.41
C LEU A 7 4.30 -2.73 -8.03
N ALA A 8 3.22 -2.59 -7.26
CA ALA A 8 2.03 -1.84 -7.64
C ALA A 8 2.09 -0.43 -7.03
N VAL A 9 2.10 0.60 -7.88
CA VAL A 9 2.22 1.99 -7.44
C VAL A 9 0.84 2.64 -7.37
N VAL A 10 0.50 3.21 -6.21
CA VAL A 10 -0.71 3.99 -5.96
C VAL A 10 -0.34 5.47 -5.81
N PRO A 11 -0.70 6.34 -6.78
CA PRO A 11 -0.48 7.77 -6.68
C PRO A 11 -1.46 8.42 -5.69
N VAL A 12 -0.95 9.29 -4.83
CA VAL A 12 -1.71 10.01 -3.80
C VAL A 12 -1.39 11.50 -3.77
N ALA A 13 -2.35 12.32 -3.34
CA ALA A 13 -2.17 13.77 -3.25
C ALA A 13 -1.45 14.23 -1.97
N ASP A 14 -1.50 13.43 -0.90
CA ASP A 14 -0.84 13.72 0.37
C ASP A 14 -0.25 12.42 0.95
N ILE A 15 1.08 12.37 1.06
CA ILE A 15 1.77 11.13 1.43
C ILE A 15 1.63 10.78 2.90
N GLU A 16 1.56 11.76 3.81
CA GLU A 16 1.48 11.47 5.25
C GLU A 16 0.08 10.98 5.64
N THR A 17 -0.96 11.59 5.07
CA THR A 17 -2.35 11.14 5.21
C THR A 17 -2.54 9.76 4.61
N ALA A 18 -2.04 9.54 3.39
CA ALA A 18 -2.14 8.24 2.74
C ALA A 18 -1.36 7.17 3.51
N ARG A 19 -0.13 7.46 3.96
CA ARG A 19 0.67 6.54 4.77
C ARG A 19 -0.11 6.10 6.00
N GLY A 20 -0.62 7.04 6.80
CA GLY A 20 -1.40 6.70 8.00
C GLY A 20 -2.63 5.84 7.68
N TRP A 21 -3.27 6.05 6.53
CA TRP A 21 -4.37 5.20 6.08
C TRP A 21 -3.91 3.79 5.71
N TYR A 22 -2.82 3.64 4.95
CA TYR A 22 -2.29 2.34 4.54
C TYR A 22 -1.68 1.55 5.70
N GLU A 23 -1.06 2.22 6.68
CA GLU A 23 -0.57 1.59 7.90
C GLU A 23 -1.70 0.95 8.70
N ARG A 24 -2.86 1.64 8.77
CA ARG A 24 -4.07 1.08 9.39
C ARG A 24 -4.64 -0.07 8.57
N LEU A 25 -4.76 0.09 7.24
CA LEU A 25 -5.27 -0.96 6.35
C LEU A 25 -4.44 -2.25 6.48
N LEU A 26 -3.12 -2.12 6.46
CA LEU A 26 -2.19 -3.25 6.46
C LEU A 26 -1.80 -3.71 7.89
N GLY A 27 -2.28 -2.99 8.91
CA GLY A 27 -2.04 -3.29 10.33
C GLY A 27 -0.59 -3.14 10.78
N ARG A 28 0.24 -2.41 10.03
CA ARG A 28 1.69 -2.25 10.29
C ARG A 28 2.28 -1.03 9.58
N GLU A 29 3.38 -0.52 10.13
CA GLU A 29 4.19 0.52 9.50
C GLU A 29 4.75 0.08 8.13
N ALA A 30 5.13 1.05 7.31
CA ALA A 30 5.81 0.80 6.04
C ALA A 30 7.11 0.02 6.24
N ASP A 31 7.37 -0.97 5.38
CA ASP A 31 8.64 -1.72 5.42
C ASP A 31 9.82 -0.86 5.00
N ASN A 32 9.56 0.10 4.10
CA ASN A 32 10.58 0.97 3.57
C ASN A 32 10.03 2.38 3.27
N ARG A 33 10.88 3.38 3.51
CA ARG A 33 10.65 4.79 3.17
C ARG A 33 11.93 5.37 2.59
N PRO A 34 12.21 5.12 1.30
CA PRO A 34 13.47 5.53 0.69
C PRO A 34 13.56 7.06 0.52
N MET A 35 12.42 7.76 0.53
CA MET A 35 12.31 9.21 0.49
C MET A 35 10.97 9.64 1.10
N ASP A 36 10.84 10.90 1.50
CA ASP A 36 9.64 11.41 2.18
C ASP A 36 8.35 11.23 1.35
N SER A 37 8.46 11.27 0.01
CA SER A 37 7.36 11.14 -0.95
C SER A 37 6.94 9.69 -1.27
N LEU A 38 7.52 8.69 -0.60
CA LEU A 38 7.29 7.28 -0.92
C LEU A 38 7.26 6.39 0.34
N ALA A 39 6.25 5.55 0.43
CA ALA A 39 6.15 4.50 1.44
C ALA A 39 5.84 3.16 0.77
N GLU A 40 6.45 2.08 1.24
CA GLU A 40 6.38 0.77 0.60
C GLU A 40 6.07 -0.35 1.59
N TRP A 41 5.21 -1.28 1.18
CA TRP A 41 4.89 -2.48 1.93
C TRP A 41 5.06 -3.71 1.04
N ARG A 42 5.76 -4.71 1.54
CA ARG A 42 5.76 -6.07 1.00
C ARG A 42 4.52 -6.80 1.49
N VAL A 43 3.54 -6.98 0.60
CA VAL A 43 2.22 -7.54 0.92
C VAL A 43 2.14 -9.06 0.68
N THR A 44 3.04 -9.60 -0.14
CA THR A 44 3.29 -11.05 -0.29
C THR A 44 4.80 -11.28 -0.36
N ASP A 45 5.26 -12.54 -0.46
CA ASP A 45 6.70 -12.83 -0.57
C ASP A 45 7.41 -12.05 -1.68
N THR A 46 6.71 -11.82 -2.80
CA THR A 46 7.26 -11.18 -4.00
C THR A 46 6.52 -9.92 -4.46
N GLY A 47 5.35 -9.63 -3.90
CA GLY A 47 4.49 -8.50 -4.26
C GLY A 47 4.62 -7.34 -3.28
N TRP A 48 4.78 -6.14 -3.83
CA TRP A 48 4.87 -4.89 -3.08
C TRP A 48 3.81 -3.90 -3.51
N VAL A 49 3.44 -3.04 -2.57
CA VAL A 49 2.61 -1.87 -2.80
C VAL A 49 3.39 -0.64 -2.43
N GLN A 50 3.44 0.31 -3.35
CA GLN A 50 4.14 1.58 -3.21
C GLN A 50 3.10 2.70 -3.21
N VAL A 51 3.06 3.50 -2.17
CA VAL A 51 2.24 4.71 -2.10
C VAL A 51 3.15 5.88 -2.38
N HIS A 52 2.90 6.61 -3.46
CA HIS A 52 3.78 7.66 -3.95
C HIS A 52 3.05 8.99 -4.11
N HIS A 53 3.66 10.07 -3.65
CA HIS A 53 3.12 11.41 -3.84
C HIS A 53 3.14 11.82 -5.31
N ASP A 54 1.96 11.95 -5.89
CA ASP A 54 1.72 12.41 -7.24
C ASP A 54 0.29 12.98 -7.31
N ALA A 55 0.18 14.28 -7.04
CA ALA A 55 -1.10 14.97 -6.92
C ALA A 55 -1.90 14.97 -8.24
N ASP A 56 -1.21 15.01 -9.38
CA ASP A 56 -1.84 15.08 -10.70
C ASP A 56 -2.53 13.75 -11.07
N ARG A 57 -1.97 12.62 -10.62
CA ARG A 57 -2.55 11.29 -10.84
C ARG A 57 -3.28 10.73 -9.63
N ALA A 58 -3.39 11.49 -8.54
CA ALA A 58 -3.97 11.00 -7.30
C ALA A 58 -5.38 10.42 -7.53
N GLY A 59 -5.62 9.24 -6.94
CA GLY A 59 -6.91 8.55 -7.07
C GLY A 59 -7.12 7.76 -8.37
N THR A 60 -6.10 7.66 -9.24
CA THR A 60 -6.16 6.83 -10.45
C THR A 60 -5.67 5.40 -10.25
N GLY A 61 -5.09 5.09 -9.09
CA GLY A 61 -4.57 3.75 -8.77
C GLY A 61 -5.69 2.71 -8.64
N LEU A 62 -5.52 1.57 -9.29
CA LEU A 62 -6.40 0.41 -9.18
C LEU A 62 -5.60 -0.76 -8.61
N LEU A 63 -5.98 -1.22 -7.42
CA LEU A 63 -5.30 -2.27 -6.68
C LEU A 63 -6.33 -3.12 -5.95
N ASN A 64 -6.16 -4.44 -5.98
CA ASN A 64 -7.01 -5.38 -5.27
C ASN A 64 -6.16 -6.26 -4.36
N PHE A 65 -6.55 -6.36 -3.10
CA PHE A 65 -6.01 -7.34 -2.16
C PHE A 65 -6.99 -8.50 -2.05
N ALA A 66 -6.51 -9.71 -2.34
CA ALA A 66 -7.25 -10.93 -2.05
C ALA A 66 -6.75 -11.49 -0.72
N VAL A 67 -7.66 -11.64 0.24
CA VAL A 67 -7.41 -12.23 1.55
C VAL A 67 -8.20 -13.52 1.69
N ASP A 68 -7.77 -14.39 2.60
CA ASP A 68 -8.42 -15.66 2.91
C ASP A 68 -9.72 -15.48 3.70
N ASP A 69 -9.76 -14.51 4.64
CA ASP A 69 -10.94 -14.12 5.39
C ASP A 69 -11.16 -12.60 5.38
N LEU A 70 -12.08 -12.16 4.52
CA LEU A 70 -12.44 -10.74 4.40
C LEU A 70 -13.16 -10.22 5.66
N THR A 71 -13.98 -11.04 6.31
CA THR A 71 -14.76 -10.62 7.49
C THR A 71 -13.83 -10.33 8.64
N ALA A 72 -12.90 -11.25 8.93
CA ALA A 72 -11.91 -11.06 9.97
C ALA A 72 -11.03 -9.82 9.73
N HIS A 73 -10.67 -9.57 8.46
CA HIS A 73 -9.91 -8.37 8.10
C HIS A 73 -10.70 -7.08 8.36
N LEU A 74 -11.99 -7.04 8.00
CA LEU A 74 -12.84 -5.87 8.23
C LEU A 74 -13.05 -5.60 9.72
N ASP A 75 -13.28 -6.64 10.54
CA ASP A 75 -13.45 -6.48 11.99
C ASP A 75 -12.20 -5.86 12.64
N GLY A 76 -11.01 -6.25 12.18
CA GLY A 76 -9.74 -5.68 12.65
C GLY A 76 -9.55 -4.20 12.32
N LEU A 77 -10.17 -3.69 11.25
CA LEU A 77 -10.10 -2.27 10.87
C LEU A 77 -11.07 -1.38 11.65
N GLN A 78 -12.08 -1.98 12.29
CA GLN A 78 -13.12 -1.28 13.06
C GLN A 78 -12.77 -1.12 14.55
N ALA A 79 -11.79 -1.86 15.05
CA ALA A 79 -11.28 -1.78 16.41
C ALA A 79 -10.35 -0.56 16.63
#